data_AF-Q7MQT3-F1
#
_entry.id   AF-Q7MQT3-F1
#
_cell.length_a   1.000
_cell.length_b   1.000
_cell.length_c   1.000
_cell.angle_alpha   90.00
_cell.angle_beta   90.00
_cell.angle_gamma   90.00
#
_symmetry.space_group_name_H-M   'P 1'
#
loop_
_entity.id
_entity.type
_entity.pdbx_description
1 polymer ?
#
loop_
_entity_poly.entity_id
_entity_poly.type
_entity_poly.pdbx_seq_one_letter_code
_entity_poly.pdbx_strand_id
1 'polypeptide(L)'
;MEKIELIIQCGLTYQPLTIAISLLGEKYDIQKLHIVTTHSAMKGAKEVMDAFFDSLDCCIYGEFVEATGSQSDQAEYVLNLRHALGLLKHTPIAIIASGTNWMTYHFANELHKIPTFVVKTAKAFEEKSFFPQNEPIAIGGCGGVSINDGKTSIVYLQKLYRERNEERFFICLPRPDFRGLRRELP
;
A
#
# COMPACT_ATOMS: atom_id res chain seq x y z
N MET A 1 14.66 -13.86 -11.33
CA MET A 1 13.93 -13.01 -10.38
C MET A 1 12.46 -13.08 -10.76
N GLU A 2 11.54 -13.26 -9.81
CA GLU A 2 10.10 -13.35 -10.13
C GLU A 2 9.60 -11.99 -10.65
N LYS A 3 8.80 -12.02 -11.72
CA LYS A 3 8.21 -10.81 -12.31
C LYS A 3 6.93 -10.43 -11.59
N ILE A 4 6.84 -9.17 -11.18
CA ILE A 4 5.68 -8.65 -10.44
C ILE A 4 5.22 -7.31 -11.00
N GLU A 5 4.01 -6.94 -10.61
CA GLU A 5 3.50 -5.57 -10.73
C GLU A 5 3.09 -5.07 -9.34
N LEU A 6 3.36 -3.80 -9.05
CA LEU A 6 2.96 -3.20 -7.78
C LEU A 6 1.71 -2.36 -7.96
N ILE A 7 0.74 -2.53 -7.07
CA ILE A 7 -0.37 -1.58 -6.89
C ILE A 7 -0.15 -0.89 -5.56
N ILE A 8 -0.05 0.43 -5.57
CA ILE A 8 0.37 1.21 -4.41
C ILE A 8 -0.65 2.30 -4.12
N GLN A 9 -1.21 2.31 -2.92
CA GLN A 9 -1.95 3.46 -2.41
C GLN A 9 -0.96 4.50 -1.90
N CYS A 10 -1.03 5.72 -2.42
CA CYS A 10 -0.19 6.84 -1.98
C CYS A 10 -1.02 8.10 -1.69
N GLY A 11 -0.85 8.69 -0.51
CA GLY A 11 -1.31 10.03 -0.17
C GLY A 11 -0.16 11.05 -0.25
N LEU A 12 -0.19 12.08 0.60
CA LEU A 12 0.81 13.15 0.62
C LEU A 12 2.16 12.78 1.27
N THR A 13 2.26 11.61 1.89
CA THR A 13 3.50 11.12 2.49
C THR A 13 4.16 10.11 1.56
N TYR A 14 5.24 10.51 0.90
CA TYR A 14 5.86 9.73 -0.18
C TYR A 14 7.04 8.84 0.26
N GLN A 15 7.58 9.02 1.46
CA GLN A 15 8.70 8.19 1.94
C GLN A 15 8.33 6.69 2.01
N PRO A 16 7.13 6.29 2.46
CA PRO A 16 6.73 4.88 2.42
C PRO A 16 6.68 4.31 0.99
N LEU A 17 6.32 5.13 0.00
CA LEU A 17 6.29 4.72 -1.41
C LEU A 17 7.69 4.33 -1.88
N THR A 18 8.68 5.20 -1.66
CA THR A 18 10.06 4.94 -2.08
C THR A 18 10.66 3.73 -1.38
N ILE A 19 10.45 3.61 -0.07
CA ILE A 19 10.93 2.48 0.72
C ILE A 19 10.35 1.15 0.19
N ALA A 20 9.05 1.09 -0.05
CA ALA A 20 8.41 -0.14 -0.51
C ALA A 20 8.93 -0.60 -1.87
N ILE A 21 9.09 0.34 -2.82
CA ILE A 21 9.61 0.04 -4.16
C ILE A 21 11.04 -0.49 -4.07
N SER A 22 11.92 0.19 -3.32
CA SER A 22 13.32 -0.22 -3.18
C SER A 22 13.44 -1.62 -2.55
N LEU A 23 12.71 -1.88 -1.45
CA LEU A 23 12.79 -3.18 -0.76
C LEU A 23 12.26 -4.34 -1.62
N LEU A 24 11.28 -4.10 -2.48
CA LEU A 24 10.76 -5.12 -3.38
C LEU A 24 11.64 -5.29 -4.62
N GLY A 25 12.24 -4.22 -5.13
CA GLY A 25 13.14 -4.25 -6.27
C GLY A 25 14.40 -5.09 -6.04
N GLU A 26 14.81 -5.30 -4.78
CA GLU A 26 15.92 -6.20 -4.43
C GLU A 26 15.60 -7.68 -4.65
N LYS A 27 14.32 -8.06 -4.66
CA LYS A 27 13.86 -9.46 -4.71
C LYS A 27 13.08 -9.81 -5.97
N TYR A 28 12.50 -8.80 -6.60
CA TYR A 28 11.54 -8.97 -7.68
C TYR A 28 11.89 -8.11 -8.88
N ASP A 29 11.54 -8.60 -10.05
CA ASP A 29 11.65 -7.88 -11.31
C ASP A 29 10.35 -7.07 -11.49
N ILE A 30 10.34 -5.84 -10.98
CA ILE A 30 9.18 -4.95 -11.03
C ILE A 30 8.97 -4.50 -12.47
N GLN A 31 7.93 -5.04 -13.12
CA GLN A 31 7.63 -4.72 -14.51
C GLN A 31 6.84 -3.41 -14.65
N LYS A 32 5.96 -3.12 -13.69
CA LYS A 32 5.09 -1.95 -13.72
C LYS A 32 4.62 -1.54 -12.32
N LEU A 33 4.42 -0.23 -12.15
CA LEU A 33 3.90 0.40 -10.95
C LEU A 33 2.55 1.07 -11.26
N HIS A 34 1.54 0.76 -10.45
CA HIS A 34 0.23 1.39 -10.48
C HIS A 34 0.03 2.15 -9.17
N ILE A 35 0.12 3.48 -9.21
CA ILE A 35 -0.07 4.32 -8.03
C ILE A 35 -1.49 4.87 -8.03
N VAL A 36 -2.28 4.48 -7.03
CA VAL A 36 -3.64 5.00 -6.83
C VAL A 36 -3.59 6.06 -5.72
N THR A 37 -4.01 7.27 -6.04
CA THR A 37 -3.79 8.47 -5.23
C THR A 37 -4.96 9.45 -5.35
N THR A 38 -4.78 10.66 -4.82
CA THR A 38 -5.70 11.79 -4.95
C THR A 38 -5.09 12.87 -5.84
N HIS A 39 -5.93 13.76 -6.38
CA HIS A 39 -5.52 14.87 -7.23
C HIS A 39 -4.40 15.69 -6.58
N SER A 40 -4.57 15.99 -5.28
CA SER A 40 -3.61 16.74 -4.48
C SER A 40 -2.25 16.06 -4.28
N ALA A 41 -2.19 14.73 -4.32
CA ALA A 41 -0.96 13.96 -4.11
C ALA A 41 -0.30 13.49 -5.43
N MET A 42 -1.04 13.54 -6.54
CA MET A 42 -0.60 13.06 -7.85
C MET A 42 0.69 13.73 -8.34
N LYS A 43 0.80 15.06 -8.22
CA LYS A 43 2.00 15.79 -8.64
C LYS A 43 3.24 15.35 -7.85
N GLY A 44 3.14 15.28 -6.53
CA GLY A 44 4.27 14.90 -5.68
C GLY A 44 4.66 13.43 -5.85
N ALA A 45 3.69 12.54 -6.06
CA ALA A 45 3.96 11.14 -6.40
C ALA A 45 4.75 11.04 -7.72
N LYS A 46 4.33 11.80 -8.75
CA LYS A 46 5.04 11.84 -10.03
C LYS A 46 6.48 12.35 -9.87
N GLU A 47 6.68 13.47 -9.18
CA GLU A 47 8.01 14.04 -8.95
C GLU A 47 8.94 13.04 -8.23
N VAL A 48 8.42 12.29 -7.27
CA VAL A 48 9.18 11.23 -6.57
C VAL A 48 9.52 10.08 -7.51
N MET A 49 8.59 9.64 -8.36
CA MET A 49 8.84 8.57 -9.33
C MET A 49 9.89 8.99 -10.36
N ASP A 50 9.76 10.18 -10.93
CA ASP A 50 10.71 10.73 -11.91
C ASP A 50 12.11 10.91 -11.29
N ALA A 51 12.20 11.26 -9.99
CA ALA A 51 13.48 11.51 -9.33
C ALA A 51 14.23 10.24 -8.87
N PHE A 52 13.50 9.22 -8.41
CA PHE A 52 14.11 8.04 -7.77
C PHE A 52 13.98 6.75 -8.58
N PHE A 53 13.05 6.69 -9.54
CA PHE A 53 12.69 5.47 -10.26
C PHE A 53 12.33 5.74 -11.73
N ASP A 54 13.06 6.63 -12.38
CA ASP A 54 12.86 7.07 -13.78
C ASP A 54 12.79 5.92 -14.81
N SER A 55 13.44 4.80 -14.50
CA SER A 55 13.49 3.61 -15.36
C SER A 55 12.31 2.65 -15.19
N LEU A 56 11.45 2.84 -14.16
CA LEU A 56 10.28 1.98 -13.93
C LEU A 56 9.06 2.50 -14.69
N ASP A 57 8.37 1.60 -15.42
CA ASP A 57 7.07 1.92 -16.03
C ASP A 57 6.04 2.21 -14.92
N CYS A 58 5.54 3.44 -14.87
CA CYS A 58 4.64 3.93 -13.83
C CYS A 58 3.38 4.55 -14.42
N CYS A 59 2.23 4.20 -13.84
CA CYS A 59 0.94 4.82 -14.11
C CYS A 59 0.35 5.33 -12.80
N ILE A 60 -0.07 6.61 -12.77
CA ILE A 60 -0.63 7.27 -11.59
C ILE A 60 -2.11 7.61 -11.85
N TYR A 61 -2.98 7.19 -10.94
CA TYR A 61 -4.43 7.34 -11.02
C TYR A 61 -4.92 8.18 -9.84
N GLY A 62 -5.75 9.19 -10.08
CA GLY A 62 -6.24 10.06 -9.01
C GLY A 62 -6.62 11.47 -9.45
N GLU A 63 -6.54 11.79 -10.75
CA GLU A 63 -6.81 13.11 -11.30
C GLU A 63 -8.17 13.69 -10.86
N PHE A 64 -9.18 12.84 -10.69
CA PHE A 64 -10.55 13.23 -10.34
C PHE A 64 -10.95 12.90 -8.90
N VAL A 65 -9.98 12.72 -7.99
CA VAL A 65 -10.22 12.38 -6.58
C VAL A 65 -9.74 13.52 -5.68
N GLU A 66 -10.64 14.32 -5.11
CA GLU A 66 -10.29 15.59 -4.43
C GLU A 66 -9.74 15.41 -2.99
N ALA A 67 -9.62 14.18 -2.51
CA ALA A 67 -9.20 13.82 -1.14
C ALA A 67 -10.19 14.20 -0.01
N THR A 68 -11.35 14.77 -0.33
CA THR A 68 -12.39 15.12 0.67
C THR A 68 -13.05 13.89 1.28
N GLY A 69 -13.02 12.76 0.56
CA GLY A 69 -13.68 11.53 0.99
C GLY A 69 -15.19 11.56 0.78
N SER A 70 -15.68 12.44 -0.09
CA SER A 70 -17.06 12.44 -0.57
C SER A 70 -17.43 11.10 -1.23
N GLN A 71 -18.73 10.84 -1.41
CA GLN A 71 -19.18 9.62 -2.09
C GLN A 71 -18.66 9.55 -3.54
N SER A 72 -18.58 10.69 -4.23
CA SER A 72 -18.00 10.78 -5.57
C SER A 72 -16.51 10.46 -5.56
N ASP A 73 -15.74 11.02 -4.62
CA ASP A 73 -14.31 10.70 -4.47
C ASP A 73 -14.09 9.21 -4.25
N GLN A 74 -14.87 8.60 -3.37
CA GLN A 74 -14.76 7.18 -3.06
C GLN A 74 -15.13 6.31 -4.26
N ALA A 75 -16.19 6.65 -5.00
CA ALA A 75 -16.59 5.94 -6.20
C ALA A 75 -15.51 6.02 -7.30
N GLU A 76 -15.00 7.22 -7.54
CA GLU A 76 -13.94 7.46 -8.52
C GLU A 76 -12.63 6.77 -8.14
N TYR A 77 -12.27 6.79 -6.85
CA TYR A 77 -11.11 6.06 -6.35
C TYR A 77 -11.24 4.54 -6.57
N VAL A 78 -12.41 3.96 -6.30
CA VAL A 78 -12.68 2.53 -6.57
C VAL A 78 -12.64 2.22 -8.07
N LEU A 79 -13.16 3.10 -8.92
CA LEU A 79 -13.09 2.95 -10.37
C LEU A 79 -11.64 2.91 -10.85
N ASN A 80 -10.82 3.87 -10.40
CA ASN A 80 -9.38 3.92 -10.70
C ASN A 80 -8.65 2.64 -10.23
N LEU A 81 -8.97 2.15 -9.03
CA LEU A 81 -8.37 0.94 -8.49
C LEU A 81 -8.74 -0.31 -9.30
N ARG A 82 -10.01 -0.47 -9.67
CA ARG A 82 -10.49 -1.58 -10.51
C ARG A 82 -9.91 -1.52 -11.92
N HIS A 83 -9.77 -0.32 -12.47
CA HIS A 83 -9.11 -0.13 -13.75
C HIS A 83 -7.65 -0.58 -13.69
N ALA A 84 -6.89 -0.16 -12.67
CA ALA A 84 -5.51 -0.61 -12.47
C ALA A 84 -5.43 -2.14 -12.33
N LEU A 85 -6.32 -2.76 -11.55
CA LEU A 85 -6.41 -4.22 -11.40
C LEU A 85 -6.67 -4.94 -12.73
N GLY A 86 -7.50 -4.36 -13.60
CA GLY A 86 -7.81 -4.92 -14.92
C GLY A 86 -6.67 -4.85 -15.93
N LEU A 87 -5.64 -4.02 -15.67
CA LEU A 87 -4.48 -3.87 -16.55
C LEU A 87 -3.30 -4.77 -16.19
N LEU A 88 -3.36 -5.45 -15.04
CA LEU A 88 -2.28 -6.30 -14.55
C LEU A 88 -1.99 -7.47 -15.49
N LYS A 89 -0.71 -7.72 -15.76
CA LYS A 89 -0.23 -8.83 -16.60
C LYS A 89 0.62 -9.85 -15.83
N HIS A 90 1.24 -9.42 -14.72
CA HIS A 90 2.07 -10.23 -13.84
C HIS A 90 1.48 -10.35 -12.43
N THR A 91 2.15 -11.13 -11.57
CA THR A 91 1.73 -11.34 -10.19
C THR A 91 1.65 -10.00 -9.45
N PRO A 92 0.47 -9.61 -8.93
CA PRO A 92 0.34 -8.34 -8.24
C PRO A 92 0.80 -8.43 -6.78
N ILE A 93 1.45 -7.36 -6.32
CA ILE A 93 1.68 -7.09 -4.90
C ILE A 93 1.08 -5.72 -4.57
N ALA A 94 0.27 -5.67 -3.51
CA ALA A 94 -0.40 -4.47 -3.06
C ALA A 94 0.34 -3.81 -1.90
N ILE A 95 0.48 -2.49 -1.94
CA ILE A 95 1.18 -1.71 -0.91
C ILE A 95 0.29 -0.56 -0.43
N ILE A 96 0.08 -0.47 0.88
CA ILE A 96 -0.46 0.72 1.52
C ILE A 96 0.73 1.56 1.99
N ALA A 97 1.11 2.55 1.19
CA ALA A 97 2.22 3.44 1.50
C ALA A 97 1.74 4.60 2.39
N SER A 98 0.71 5.32 1.96
CA SER A 98 0.06 6.38 2.75
C SER A 98 -1.33 6.66 2.20
N GLY A 99 -2.16 7.40 2.93
CA GLY A 99 -3.51 7.77 2.49
C GLY A 99 -4.45 7.96 3.66
N THR A 100 -5.68 8.36 3.37
CA THR A 100 -6.73 8.50 4.37
C THR A 100 -7.30 7.14 4.76
N ASN A 101 -8.08 7.10 5.84
CA ASN A 101 -8.77 5.88 6.27
C ASN A 101 -9.74 5.36 5.19
N TRP A 102 -10.45 6.24 4.49
CA TRP A 102 -11.41 5.83 3.46
C TRP A 102 -10.70 5.25 2.23
N MET A 103 -9.54 5.81 1.82
CA MET A 103 -8.72 5.24 0.75
C MET A 103 -8.29 3.83 1.13
N THR A 104 -7.76 3.69 2.34
CA THR A 104 -7.25 2.42 2.86
C THR A 104 -8.34 1.37 2.98
N TYR A 105 -9.55 1.78 3.39
CA TYR A 105 -10.71 0.89 3.45
C TYR A 105 -11.05 0.31 2.06
N HIS A 106 -11.22 1.17 1.04
CA HIS A 106 -11.54 0.72 -0.31
C HIS A 106 -10.41 -0.07 -0.95
N PHE A 107 -9.17 0.35 -0.71
CA PHE A 107 -7.98 -0.35 -1.19
C PHE A 107 -7.89 -1.77 -0.63
N ALA A 108 -7.99 -1.91 0.70
CA ALA A 108 -7.95 -3.23 1.34
C ALA A 108 -9.14 -4.12 0.94
N ASN A 109 -10.33 -3.53 0.74
CA ASN A 109 -11.52 -4.27 0.33
C ASN A 109 -11.38 -4.85 -1.08
N GLU A 110 -10.94 -4.05 -2.05
CA GLU A 110 -10.78 -4.50 -3.44
C GLU A 110 -9.59 -5.47 -3.60
N LEU A 111 -8.54 -5.33 -2.78
CA LEU A 111 -7.31 -6.15 -2.88
C LEU A 111 -7.22 -7.29 -1.85
N HIS A 112 -8.34 -7.68 -1.23
CA HIS A 112 -8.36 -8.70 -0.18
C HIS A 112 -7.80 -10.09 -0.58
N LYS A 113 -7.68 -10.39 -1.88
CA LYS A 113 -7.08 -11.63 -2.41
C LYS A 113 -5.63 -11.46 -2.85
N ILE A 114 -5.13 -10.22 -2.90
CA ILE A 114 -3.78 -9.89 -3.35
C ILE A 114 -2.88 -9.79 -2.12
N PRO A 115 -1.64 -10.32 -2.17
CA PRO A 115 -0.65 -10.09 -1.12
C PRO A 115 -0.49 -8.59 -0.86
N THR A 116 -0.99 -8.14 0.29
CA THR A 116 -1.00 -6.72 0.65
C THR A 116 -0.06 -6.46 1.81
N PHE A 117 0.75 -5.42 1.71
CA PHE A 117 1.70 -5.01 2.73
C PHE A 117 1.49 -3.55 3.11
N VAL A 118 1.86 -3.21 4.34
CA VAL A 118 1.97 -1.83 4.81
C VAL A 118 3.42 -1.58 5.23
N VAL A 119 3.92 -0.39 4.96
CA VAL A 119 5.24 0.04 5.42
C VAL A 119 5.11 0.51 6.87
N LYS A 120 5.81 -0.15 7.79
CA LYS A 120 5.85 0.23 9.21
C LYS A 120 7.22 0.81 9.53
N THR A 121 7.23 1.96 10.21
CA THR A 121 8.42 2.58 10.80
C THR A 121 8.27 2.55 12.33
N ALA A 122 9.29 2.12 13.07
CA ALA A 122 9.17 1.78 14.50
C ALA A 122 8.75 2.96 15.42
N LYS A 123 9.14 4.20 15.11
CA LYS A 123 8.66 5.46 15.70
C LYS A 123 9.55 6.55 15.09
N ALA A 124 9.26 6.91 13.83
CA ALA A 124 9.94 7.94 13.04
C ALA A 124 11.48 7.74 12.84
N PHE A 125 12.00 7.83 11.63
CA PHE A 125 12.67 9.07 11.14
C PHE A 125 12.42 10.34 11.99
N GLU A 126 12.60 10.30 13.31
CA GLU A 126 12.01 11.26 14.26
C GLU A 126 12.48 12.71 14.07
N GLU A 127 13.63 12.95 13.44
CA GLU A 127 14.07 14.26 12.93
C GLU A 127 15.26 14.04 11.99
N LYS A 128 15.16 14.42 10.70
CA LYS A 128 16.30 14.50 9.75
C LYS A 128 17.09 13.20 9.48
N SER A 129 16.79 12.52 8.38
CA SER A 129 17.87 12.10 7.47
C SER A 129 17.29 11.76 6.10
N PHE A 130 17.84 12.42 5.10
CA PHE A 130 17.68 12.07 3.71
C PHE A 130 18.89 11.22 3.34
N PHE A 131 18.66 10.21 2.49
CA PHE A 131 19.62 9.30 1.84
C PHE A 131 19.90 7.94 2.53
N PRO A 132 19.80 6.82 1.77
CA PRO A 132 20.24 5.51 2.23
C PRO A 132 21.77 5.47 2.18
N GLN A 133 22.43 5.40 3.34
CA GLN A 133 23.85 5.03 3.39
C GLN A 133 24.04 3.86 4.36
N ASN A 134 24.50 2.74 3.80
CA ASN A 134 25.24 1.66 4.47
C ASN A 134 24.56 0.87 5.61
N GLU A 135 23.23 0.79 5.67
CA GLU A 135 22.58 -0.08 6.66
C GLU A 135 22.35 -1.51 6.14
N PRO A 136 22.76 -2.55 6.91
CA PRO A 136 22.56 -3.94 6.50
C PRO A 136 21.07 -4.30 6.51
N ILE A 137 20.56 -4.66 5.33
CA ILE A 137 19.20 -5.13 5.11
C ILE A 137 19.15 -6.62 5.45
N ALA A 138 18.25 -7.00 6.36
CA ALA A 138 17.99 -8.38 6.71
C ALA A 138 16.63 -8.82 6.16
N ILE A 139 16.59 -10.01 5.56
CA ILE A 139 15.36 -10.62 5.05
C ILE A 139 14.91 -11.68 6.05
N GLY A 140 13.80 -11.44 6.74
CA GLY A 140 13.16 -12.42 7.62
C GLY A 140 12.48 -13.55 6.84
N GLY A 141 12.39 -14.74 7.45
CA GLY A 141 11.87 -15.97 6.83
C GLY A 141 10.38 -15.96 6.41
N CYS A 142 9.63 -14.91 6.75
CA CYS A 142 8.24 -14.69 6.33
C CYS A 142 8.10 -13.69 5.17
N GLY A 143 9.21 -13.28 4.55
CA GLY A 143 9.22 -12.29 3.46
C GLY A 143 9.26 -10.84 3.95
N GLY A 144 9.18 -10.60 5.25
CA GLY A 144 9.44 -9.28 5.83
C GLY A 144 10.89 -8.86 5.58
N VAL A 145 11.09 -7.70 4.98
CA VAL A 145 12.42 -7.09 4.82
C VAL A 145 12.57 -6.04 5.90
N SER A 146 13.62 -6.15 6.71
CA SER A 146 13.94 -5.21 7.78
C SER A 146 15.27 -4.52 7.52
N ILE A 147 15.29 -3.21 7.68
CA ILE A 147 16.54 -2.45 7.78
C ILE A 147 16.89 -2.34 9.27
N ASN A 148 18.05 -2.86 9.67
CA ASN A 148 18.44 -3.02 11.08
C ASN A 148 19.59 -2.08 11.47
N ASP A 149 19.48 -1.45 12.63
CA ASP A 149 20.57 -0.72 13.31
C ASP A 149 21.48 -1.62 14.17
N GLY A 150 21.36 -2.94 14.01
CA GLY A 150 22.07 -3.93 14.82
C GLY A 150 21.34 -4.37 16.09
N LYS A 151 20.18 -3.80 16.47
CA LYS A 151 19.35 -4.30 17.59
C LYS A 151 17.84 -4.25 17.36
N THR A 152 17.31 -3.40 16.49
CA THR A 152 15.86 -3.30 16.22
C THR A 152 15.60 -2.94 14.75
N SER A 153 14.55 -3.51 14.16
CA SER A 153 14.17 -3.19 12.78
C SER A 153 13.52 -1.81 12.70
N ILE A 154 14.13 -0.89 11.96
CA ILE A 154 13.72 0.52 11.85
C ILE A 154 12.54 0.67 10.89
N VAL A 155 12.59 -0.03 9.76
CA VAL A 155 11.52 -0.04 8.73
C VAL A 155 11.31 -1.45 8.21
N TYR A 156 10.04 -1.87 8.06
CA TYR A 156 9.70 -3.16 7.48
C TYR A 156 8.37 -3.17 6.74
N LEU A 157 8.25 -4.09 5.77
CA LEU A 157 6.97 -4.44 5.14
C LEU A 157 6.22 -5.46 6.00
N GLN A 158 5.08 -5.05 6.56
CA GLN A 158 4.19 -5.95 7.29
C GLN A 158 3.11 -6.47 6.36
N LYS A 159 3.05 -7.78 6.17
CA LYS A 159 1.93 -8.40 5.44
C LYS A 159 0.65 -8.22 6.24
N LEU A 160 -0.40 -7.71 5.60
CA LEU A 160 -1.73 -7.66 6.19
C LEU A 160 -2.37 -9.05 6.08
N TYR A 161 -2.64 -9.66 7.23
CA TYR A 161 -3.38 -10.92 7.32
C TYR A 161 -4.85 -10.61 7.59
N ARG A 162 -5.74 -11.33 6.92
CA ARG A 162 -7.20 -11.19 7.07
C ARG A 162 -7.71 -11.40 8.51
N GLU A 163 -6.93 -12.09 9.34
CA GLU A 163 -7.38 -12.64 10.64
C GLU A 163 -6.75 -11.99 11.88
N ARG A 164 -5.80 -11.06 11.72
CA ARG A 164 -5.29 -10.29 12.86
C ARG A 164 -6.05 -8.97 12.96
N ASN A 165 -7.04 -8.94 13.85
CA ASN A 165 -7.57 -7.70 14.42
C ASN A 165 -6.43 -7.01 15.20
N GLU A 166 -5.50 -6.37 14.51
CA GLU A 166 -4.68 -5.34 15.13
C GLU A 166 -5.56 -4.10 15.30
N GLU A 167 -5.64 -3.55 16.51
CA GLU A 167 -6.53 -2.45 16.95
C GLU A 167 -6.36 -1.11 16.21
N ARG A 168 -5.79 -1.09 15.00
CA ARG A 168 -5.62 0.11 14.17
C ARG A 168 -6.34 0.08 12.82
N PHE A 169 -6.94 -1.04 12.43
CA PHE A 169 -7.68 -1.15 11.16
C PHE A 169 -9.03 -1.83 11.36
N PHE A 170 -10.11 -1.04 11.37
CA PHE A 170 -11.46 -1.58 11.22
C PHE A 170 -11.69 -1.92 9.74
N ILE A 171 -11.31 -3.13 9.31
CA ILE A 171 -11.88 -3.72 8.11
C ILE A 171 -13.17 -4.43 8.56
N CYS A 172 -14.31 -3.78 8.34
CA CYS A 172 -15.61 -4.41 8.48
C CYS A 172 -15.70 -5.57 7.47
N LEU A 173 -15.66 -6.81 7.95
CA LEU A 173 -16.14 -7.95 7.17
C LEU A 173 -17.66 -7.78 6.90
N PRO A 174 -18.18 -8.30 5.78
CA PRO A 174 -19.61 -8.30 5.53
C PRO A 174 -20.32 -8.97 6.71
N ARG A 175 -21.29 -8.25 7.31
CA ARG A 175 -22.12 -8.80 8.37
C ARG A 175 -22.71 -10.13 7.89
N PRO A 176 -22.67 -11.21 8.68
CA PRO A 176 -23.49 -12.38 8.37
C PRO A 176 -24.95 -11.92 8.28
N ASP A 177 -25.64 -12.33 7.21
CA ASP A 177 -27.06 -12.04 7.02
C ASP A 177 -27.85 -12.75 8.13
N PHE A 178 -28.38 -11.99 9.09
CA PHE A 178 -29.21 -12.53 10.17
C PHE A 178 -30.67 -12.75 9.73
N ARG A 179 -31.00 -12.70 8.43
CA ARG A 179 -32.30 -13.15 7.90
C ARG A 179 -32.38 -14.67 7.95
N GLY A 180 -32.52 -15.21 9.15
CA GLY A 180 -32.61 -16.64 9.42
C GLY A 180 -32.57 -17.02 10.90
N LEU A 181 -32.08 -16.13 11.77
CA LEU A 181 -32.16 -16.34 13.23
C LEU A 181 -33.48 -15.83 13.79
N ARG A 182 -34.58 -16.46 13.36
CA ARG A 182 -35.73 -16.64 14.26
C ARG A 182 -35.33 -17.75 15.22
N ARG A 183 -34.78 -17.37 16.37
CA ARG A 183 -34.92 -18.18 17.58
C ARG A 183 -35.58 -17.31 18.62
N GLU A 184 -36.77 -17.77 18.97
CA GLU A 184 -37.54 -17.35 20.12
C GLU A 184 -36.67 -17.35 21.38
N LEU A 185 -37.04 -16.44 22.29
CA LEU A 185 -37.12 -16.57 23.76
C LEU A 185 -36.42 -15.43 24.51
N PRO A 186 -36.94 -15.00 25.67
CA PRO A 186 -38.19 -15.38 26.33
C PRO A 186 -39.37 -14.46 26.02
#